data_AF-A0A6V7IAH4-F1
#
_entry.id   AF-A0A6V7IAH4-F1
#
_cell.length_a   1.000
_cell.length_b   1.000
_cell.length_c   1.000
_cell.angle_alpha   90.00
_cell.angle_beta   90.00
_cell.angle_gamma   90.00
#
_symmetry.space_group_name_H-M   'P 1'
#
loop_
_entity.id
_entity.type
_entity.pdbx_description
1 polymer ?
#
loop_
_entity_poly.entity_id
_entity_poly.type
_entity_poly.pdbx_seq_one_letter_code
_entity_poly.pdbx_strand_id
1 'polypeptide(L)' 'MNAQIRHPYEGLLHKYTNAMKGWQYRWFILSPETGELHYFLSESEKNQRPRCSIYLAGAVIAPSDEDSNTFTVNSAT' A
#
# COMPACT_ATOMS: atom_id res chain seq x y z
N MET A 1 -14.61 -17.58 13.92
CA MET A 1 -13.60 -16.64 13.37
C MET A 1 -14.04 -16.30 11.94
N ASN A 2 -14.30 -15.02 11.63
CA ASN A 2 -14.92 -14.60 10.36
C ASN A 2 -13.96 -14.77 9.17
N ALA A 3 -14.36 -15.56 8.17
CA ALA A 3 -13.61 -15.77 6.93
C ALA A 3 -13.43 -14.48 6.10
N GLN A 4 -14.27 -13.46 6.34
CA GLN A 4 -14.21 -12.15 5.68
C GLN A 4 -12.90 -11.39 5.91
N ILE A 5 -12.24 -11.55 7.06
CA ILE A 5 -11.00 -10.82 7.40
C ILE A 5 -9.79 -11.31 6.59
N ARG A 6 -9.89 -12.48 5.94
CA ARG A 6 -8.76 -13.10 5.22
C ARG A 6 -8.65 -12.69 3.76
N HIS A 7 -9.63 -11.96 3.20
CA HIS A 7 -9.51 -11.51 1.82
C HIS A 7 -8.52 -10.35 1.72
N PRO A 8 -7.53 -10.41 0.81
CA PRO A 8 -6.64 -9.30 0.58
C PRO A 8 -7.42 -8.08 0.09
N TYR A 9 -7.01 -6.90 0.54
CA TYR A 9 -7.50 -5.65 -0.03
C TYR A 9 -6.55 -5.25 -1.15
N GLU A 10 -7.09 -5.00 -2.34
CA GLU A 10 -6.31 -4.56 -3.48
C GLU A 10 -6.95 -3.37 -4.17
N GLY A 11 -6.13 -2.51 -4.76
CA GLY A 11 -6.64 -1.33 -5.44
C GLY A 11 -5.56 -0.37 -5.92
N LEU A 12 -6.00 0.57 -6.76
CA LEU A 12 -5.15 1.60 -7.32
C LEU A 12 -5.06 2.80 -6.35
N LEU A 13 -3.84 3.20 -5.99
CA LEU A 13 -3.59 4.42 -5.22
C LEU A 13 -2.55 5.31 -5.92
N HIS A 14 -2.56 6.60 -5.59
CA HIS A 14 -1.48 7.50 -5.95
C HIS A 14 -0.33 7.36 -4.96
N LYS A 15 0.86 7.04 -5.47
CA LYS A 15 2.10 7.00 -4.67
C LYS A 15 3.03 8.12 -5.11
N TYR A 16 3.48 8.94 -4.17
CA TYR A 16 4.55 9.89 -4.43
C TYR A 16 5.86 9.16 -4.74
N THR A 17 6.54 9.56 -5.81
CA THR A 17 7.77 8.93 -6.28
C THR A 17 9.00 9.77 -6.03
N ASN A 18 9.08 10.96 -6.62
CA ASN A 18 10.12 11.97 -6.41
C ASN A 18 9.66 13.33 -6.96
N ALA A 19 10.46 14.38 -6.76
CA ALA A 19 10.13 15.73 -7.20
C ALA A 19 9.94 15.89 -8.72
N MET A 20 10.60 15.07 -9.54
CA MET A 20 10.48 15.15 -11.00
C MET A 20 9.22 14.44 -11.53
N LYS A 21 8.91 13.26 -11.00
CA LYS A 21 7.78 12.42 -11.47
C LYS A 21 6.49 12.63 -10.69
N GLY A 22 6.57 13.21 -9.48
CA GLY A 22 5.43 13.46 -8.62
C GLY A 22 4.67 12.18 -8.20
N TRP A 23 3.36 12.32 -8.09
CA TRP A 23 2.42 11.24 -7.80
C TRP A 23 2.19 10.35 -9.02
N GLN A 24 2.20 9.04 -8.82
CA GLN A 24 2.00 8.05 -9.87
C GLN A 24 1.07 6.95 -9.39
N TYR A 25 0.18 6.48 -10.26
CA TYR A 25 -0.69 5.36 -9.97
C TYR A 25 0.10 4.07 -9.75
N ARG A 26 -0.19 3.34 -8.68
CA ARG A 26 0.38 2.03 -8.36
C ARG A 26 -0.72 1.10 -7.85
N TRP A 27 -0.61 -0.18 -8.17
CA TRP A 27 -1.50 -1.20 -7.63
C TRP A 27 -0.96 -1.65 -6.28
N PHE A 28 -1.78 -1.55 -5.25
CA PHE A 28 -1.44 -1.98 -3.89
C PHE A 28 -2.19 -3.25 -3.54
N ILE A 29 -1.53 -4.12 -2.77
CA ILE A 29 -2.15 -5.30 -2.17
C ILE A 29 -1.77 -5.31 -0.70
N LEU A 30 -2.78 -5.28 0.17
CA LEU A 30 -2.67 -5.51 1.60
C LEU A 30 -3.02 -6.98 1.87
N SER A 31 -2.06 -7.73 2.44
CA SER A 31 -2.22 -9.12 2.83
C SER A 31 -2.56 -9.21 4.33
N PRO A 32 -3.80 -9.56 4.73
CA PRO A 32 -4.16 -9.72 6.14
C PRO A 32 -3.47 -10.93 6.77
N GLU A 33 -3.08 -11.92 5.97
CA GLU A 33 -2.41 -13.14 6.44
C GLU A 33 -0.96 -12.86 6.81
N THR A 34 -0.21 -12.14 5.97
CA THR A 34 1.19 -11.82 6.24
C THR A 34 1.36 -10.50 6.99
N GLY A 35 0.36 -9.62 7.01
CA GLY A 35 0.48 -8.29 7.61
C GLY A 35 1.37 -7.35 6.80
N GLU A 36 1.48 -7.58 5.49
CA GLU A 36 2.34 -6.82 4.59
C GLU A 36 1.52 -5.96 3.62
N LEU A 37 2.07 -4.79 3.28
CA LEU A 37 1.61 -3.94 2.19
C LEU A 37 2.60 -4.00 1.04
N HIS A 38 2.12 -4.43 -0.12
CA HIS A 38 2.90 -4.50 -1.36
C HIS A 38 2.45 -3.43 -2.34
N TYR A 39 3.36 -2.99 -3.22
CA TYR A 39 2.95 -2.28 -4.43
C TYR A 39 3.64 -2.78 -5.70
N PHE A 40 2.89 -2.67 -6.79
CA PHE A 40 3.27 -3.02 -8.15
C PHE A 40 3.13 -1.80 -9.06
N LEU A 41 3.76 -1.82 -10.23
CA LEU A 41 3.63 -0.71 -11.18
C LEU A 41 2.20 -0.60 -11.74
N SER A 42 1.51 -1.72 -11.90
CA SER A 42 0.16 -1.82 -12.44
C SER A 42 -0.55 -3.08 -11.94
N GLU A 43 -1.87 -3.19 -12.15
CA GLU A 43 -2.64 -4.39 -11.81
C GLU A 43 -2.20 -5.63 -12.60
N SER A 44 -1.87 -5.46 -13.89
CA SER A 44 -1.41 -6.57 -14.74
C SER A 44 -0.09 -7.18 -14.28
N GLU A 45 0.69 -6.42 -13.49
CA GLU A 45 1.97 -6.86 -12.92
C GLU A 45 1.81 -7.44 -11.50
N LYS A 46 0.60 -7.57 -10.95
CA LYS A 46 0.38 -7.99 -9.55
C LYS A 46 0.84 -9.42 -9.22
N ASN A 47 0.99 -10.26 -10.23
CA ASN A 47 1.50 -11.62 -10.10
C ASN A 47 3.04 -11.71 -10.23
N GLN A 48 3.72 -10.58 -10.46
CA GLN A 48 5.19 -10.51 -10.51
C GLN A 48 5.77 -10.22 -9.12
N ARG A 49 7.08 -10.02 -9.02
CA ARG A 49 7.69 -9.58 -7.77
C ARG A 49 7.25 -8.14 -7.45
N PRO A 50 6.78 -7.84 -6.22
CA PRO A 50 6.44 -6.48 -5.83
C PRO A 50 7.65 -5.56 -5.92
N ARG A 51 7.41 -4.29 -6.26
CA ARG A 51 8.45 -3.26 -6.29
C ARG A 51 8.93 -2.90 -4.89
N CYS A 52 8.03 -2.98 -3.91
CA CYS A 52 8.34 -2.89 -2.49
C CYS A 52 7.30 -3.67 -1.69
N SER A 53 7.75 -4.20 -0.55
CA SER A 53 6.92 -4.79 0.48
C SER A 53 7.32 -4.16 1.80
N ILE A 54 6.35 -3.76 2.62
CA ILE A 54 6.59 -3.30 4.00
C ILE A 54 5.77 -4.12 4.98
N TYR A 55 6.33 -4.39 6.16
CA TYR A 55 5.62 -5.03 7.25
C TYR A 55 4.85 -3.98 8.04
N LEU A 56 3.58 -4.23 8.33
CA LEU A 56 2.72 -3.25 8.99
C LEU A 56 2.70 -3.37 10.52
N ALA A 57 3.29 -4.42 11.09
CA ALA A 57 3.37 -4.51 12.54
C ALA A 57 4.22 -3.37 13.10
N GLY A 58 3.60 -2.55 13.95
CA GLY A 58 4.22 -1.34 14.51
C GLY A 58 4.25 -0.14 13.55
N ALA A 59 3.79 -0.28 12.31
CA ALA A 59 3.72 0.86 11.38
C ALA A 59 2.74 1.92 11.87
N VAL A 60 3.04 3.18 11.57
CA VAL A 60 2.18 4.32 11.89
C VAL A 60 1.46 4.76 10.61
N ILE A 61 0.13 4.79 10.68
CA ILE A 61 -0.74 5.34 9.63
C ILE A 61 -1.19 6.73 10.06
N ALA A 62 -0.86 7.75 9.27
CA ALA A 62 -1.25 9.13 9.55
C ALA A 62 -2.01 9.70 8.34
N PRO A 63 -3.34 9.87 8.44
CA PRO A 63 -4.13 10.65 7.48
C PRO A 63 -3.64 12.11 7.40
N SER A 64 -3.84 12.74 6.26
CA SER A 64 -3.54 14.17 6.06
C SER A 64 -4.55 15.04 6.80
N ASP A 65 -4.08 16.15 7.40
CA ASP A 65 -4.93 17.21 7.93
C ASP A 65 -5.40 18.18 6.83
N GLU A 66 -4.75 18.17 5.66
CA GLU A 66 -5.01 19.11 4.56
C GLU A 66 -6.07 18.61 3.57
N ASP A 67 -6.23 17.30 3.42
CA ASP A 67 -7.16 16.70 2.46
C ASP A 67 -7.66 15.32 2.89
N SER A 68 -8.79 14.87 2.34
CA SER A 68 -9.44 13.61 2.72
C SER A 68 -8.91 12.35 2.03
N ASN A 69 -7.93 12.48 1.13
CA ASN A 69 -7.50 11.40 0.23
C ASN A 69 -6.02 11.01 0.39
N THR A 70 -5.26 11.75 1.19
CA THR A 70 -3.84 11.50 1.43
C THR A 70 -3.62 10.89 2.81
N PHE A 71 -2.75 9.90 2.89
CA PHE A 71 -2.25 9.33 4.13
C PHE A 71 -0.81 8.88 3.95
N THR A 72 -0.08 8.78 5.06
CA THR A 72 1.28 8.21 5.09
C THR A 72 1.29 6.89 5.83
N VAL A 73 2.16 5.98 5.38
CA VAL A 73 2.44 4.70 6.03
C VAL A 73 3.92 4.66 6.36
N ASN A 74 4.24 4.78 7.63
CA ASN A 74 5.62 4.76 8.12
C ASN A 74 5.89 3.41 8.77
N SER A 75 6.73 2.59 8.13
CA SER A 75 7.16 1.31 8.68
C SER A 75 7.98 1.53 9.96
N ALA A 76 7.89 0.61 10.93
CA ALA A 76 8.66 0.65 12.17
C ALA A 76 10.13 0.19 12.02
N THR A 77 10.53 -0.19 10.80
CA THR A 77 11.84 -0.78 10.46
C THR A 77 12.55 0.02 9.40
#